data_AF-A0A6N6PIR6-F1
#
_entry.id   AF-A0A6N6PIR6-F1
#
_cell.length_a   1.000
_cell.length_b   1.000
_cell.length_c   1.000
_cell.angle_alpha   90.00
_cell.angle_beta   90.00
_cell.angle_gamma   90.00
#
_symmetry.space_group_name_H-M   'P 1'
#
loop_
_entity.id
_entity.type
_entity.pdbx_description
1 polymer ?
#
loop_
_entity_poly.entity_id
_entity_poly.type
_entity_poly.pdbx_seq_one_letter_code
_entity_poly.pdbx_strand_id
1 'polypeptide(L)'
;MLKRLQMESHAGLLFLLLMPIVIAAGGCSSTRTSLNTKPPHRVLFVGNSFTYYNGGLETHVKQLALAADPKRNFETERATKGGATLKILDGLPFVHEKIRSGDYDVVVLQEDIPELKEHNAEPFFKYARKFSREIRNSGGRTVLFMAWPYERLNWVSQKEIARDHHGIAKELNVPVAPVGLAFQRSLAARPELSML
;
A
#
# COMPACT_ATOMS: atom_id res chain seq x y z
N MET A 1 4.94 93.98 3.79
CA MET A 1 6.27 94.05 3.15
C MET A 1 6.58 92.67 2.58
N LEU A 2 6.50 92.54 1.24
CA LEU A 2 6.86 91.39 0.35
C LEU A 2 6.17 90.03 0.62
N LYS A 3 5.71 89.23 -0.36
CA LYS A 3 5.59 89.30 -1.83
C LYS A 3 4.48 88.29 -2.21
N ARG A 4 3.70 88.63 -3.24
CA ARG A 4 2.68 87.79 -3.92
C ARG A 4 3.33 86.55 -4.55
N LEU A 5 2.66 85.40 -4.56
CA LEU A 5 2.86 84.35 -5.57
C LEU A 5 1.58 83.52 -5.74
N GLN A 6 1.01 83.66 -6.93
CA GLN A 6 0.02 82.77 -7.51
C GLN A 6 0.83 81.78 -8.37
N MET A 7 0.56 80.48 -8.31
CA MET A 7 0.99 79.55 -9.35
C MET A 7 0.03 78.35 -9.45
N GLU A 8 -0.33 78.10 -10.69
CA GLU A 8 -1.30 77.15 -11.25
C GLU A 8 -0.81 75.69 -11.25
N SER A 9 -1.81 74.79 -11.32
CA SER A 9 -1.89 73.47 -11.99
C SER A 9 -0.72 72.47 -11.87
N HIS A 10 -1.04 71.20 -11.56
CA HIS A 10 -0.87 70.11 -12.53
C HIS A 10 -1.64 68.86 -12.08
N ALA A 11 -2.46 68.33 -12.99
CA ALA A 11 -3.14 67.06 -12.88
C ALA A 11 -2.12 65.90 -12.90
N GLY A 12 -2.12 65.09 -11.84
CA GLY A 12 -1.38 63.83 -11.78
C GLY A 12 -2.25 62.67 -12.25
N LEU A 13 -2.01 62.21 -13.48
CA LEU A 13 -2.59 61.00 -14.05
C LEU A 13 -1.95 59.78 -13.35
N LEU A 14 -2.75 59.01 -12.59
CA LEU A 14 -2.29 57.79 -11.92
C LEU A 14 -2.30 56.62 -12.91
N PHE A 15 -1.12 56.19 -13.37
CA PHE A 15 -0.95 55.03 -14.24
C PHE A 15 -0.99 53.73 -13.42
N LEU A 16 -2.14 53.04 -13.40
CA LEU A 16 -2.30 51.72 -12.78
C LEU A 16 -1.73 50.64 -13.72
N LEU A 17 -0.52 50.16 -13.42
CA LEU A 17 0.07 48.98 -14.06
C LEU A 17 -0.60 47.71 -13.52
N LEU A 18 -1.45 47.10 -14.34
CA LEU A 18 -1.97 45.74 -14.16
C LEU A 18 -0.83 44.72 -14.32
N MET A 19 -0.38 44.11 -13.23
CA MET A 19 0.45 42.90 -13.30
C MET A 19 -0.44 41.65 -13.35
N PRO A 20 -0.27 40.75 -14.34
CA PRO A 20 -0.97 39.47 -14.33
C PRO A 20 -0.35 38.56 -13.26
N ILE A 21 -1.15 38.16 -12.27
CA ILE A 21 -0.81 37.08 -11.35
C ILE A 21 -0.85 35.77 -12.13
N VAL A 22 0.32 35.28 -12.52
CA VAL A 22 0.46 33.93 -13.08
C VAL A 22 0.36 32.94 -11.92
N ILE A 23 -0.82 32.35 -11.72
CA ILE A 23 -0.99 31.20 -10.83
C ILE A 23 -0.40 29.99 -11.57
N ALA A 24 0.88 29.70 -11.31
CA ALA A 24 1.49 28.45 -11.72
C ALA A 24 0.86 27.32 -10.89
N ALA A 25 -0.17 26.66 -11.44
CA ALA A 25 -0.66 25.40 -10.93
C ALA A 25 0.46 24.35 -11.10
N GLY A 26 1.29 24.22 -10.08
CA GLY A 26 2.27 23.15 -9.95
C GLY A 26 1.53 21.83 -9.80
N GLY A 27 1.15 21.22 -10.91
CA GLY A 27 0.66 19.85 -10.96
C GLY A 27 1.74 18.95 -10.38
N CYS A 28 1.51 18.45 -9.17
CA CYS A 28 2.32 17.39 -8.59
C CYS A 28 2.02 16.12 -9.40
N SER A 29 2.68 15.96 -10.55
CA SER A 29 2.70 14.71 -11.29
C SER A 29 3.49 13.71 -10.47
N SER A 30 2.79 13.02 -9.57
CA SER A 30 3.26 11.74 -9.05
C SER A 30 3.39 10.82 -10.26
N THR A 31 4.62 10.63 -10.73
CA THR A 31 4.97 9.59 -11.67
C THR A 31 4.74 8.25 -10.96
N ARG A 32 3.48 7.77 -11.00
CA ARG A 32 3.23 6.35 -10.79
C ARG A 32 3.97 5.65 -11.91
N THR A 33 5.09 5.01 -11.57
CA THR A 33 5.67 3.98 -12.42
C THR A 33 4.61 2.91 -12.60
N SER A 34 3.85 3.01 -13.69
CA SER A 34 2.99 1.94 -14.16
C SER A 34 3.94 0.81 -14.50
N LEU A 35 4.10 -0.14 -13.57
CA LEU A 35 4.72 -1.42 -13.88
C LEU A 35 3.92 -1.98 -15.05
N ASN A 36 4.50 -1.92 -16.25
CA ASN A 36 3.89 -2.37 -17.50
C ASN A 36 3.84 -3.90 -17.51
N THR A 37 3.12 -4.45 -16.55
CA THR A 37 3.03 -5.88 -16.30
C THR A 37 1.66 -6.31 -16.77
N LYS A 38 1.63 -7.31 -17.66
CA LYS A 38 0.41 -7.98 -18.06
C LYS A 38 -0.41 -8.35 -16.80
N PRO A 39 -1.75 -8.24 -16.86
CA PRO A 39 -2.60 -8.73 -15.78
C PRO A 39 -2.22 -10.18 -15.41
N PRO A 40 -2.15 -10.53 -14.11
CA PRO A 40 -1.82 -11.89 -13.72
C PRO A 40 -2.93 -12.85 -14.19
N HIS A 41 -2.55 -14.09 -14.50
CA HIS A 41 -3.46 -15.20 -14.73
C HIS A 41 -3.70 -16.01 -13.46
N ARG A 42 -2.69 -16.17 -12.59
CA ARG A 42 -2.81 -16.89 -11.31
C ARG A 42 -2.21 -16.09 -10.15
N VAL A 43 -2.96 -16.00 -9.06
CA VAL A 43 -2.57 -15.29 -7.84
C VAL A 43 -2.65 -16.20 -6.63
N LEU A 44 -1.55 -16.35 -5.88
CA LEU A 44 -1.54 -17.06 -4.60
C LEU A 44 -1.58 -16.06 -3.44
N PHE A 45 -2.45 -16.30 -2.47
CA PHE A 45 -2.48 -15.59 -1.20
C PHE A 45 -1.86 -16.45 -0.10
N VAL A 46 -0.74 -16.00 0.46
CA VAL A 46 -0.02 -16.66 1.55
C VAL A 46 -0.23 -15.84 2.82
N GLY A 47 -0.74 -16.47 3.88
CA GLY A 47 -1.05 -15.74 5.11
C GLY A 47 -1.79 -16.57 6.16
N ASN A 48 -2.67 -15.90 6.90
CA ASN A 48 -3.39 -16.48 8.02
C ASN A 48 -4.90 -16.19 7.95
N SER A 49 -5.57 -16.12 9.11
CA SER A 49 -7.00 -15.80 9.23
C SER A 49 -7.40 -14.50 8.53
N PHE A 50 -6.51 -13.51 8.42
CA PHE A 50 -6.77 -12.30 7.64
C PHE A 50 -6.96 -12.57 6.15
N THR A 51 -6.36 -13.65 5.65
CA THR A 51 -6.54 -14.09 4.28
C THR A 51 -7.78 -14.96 4.12
N TYR A 52 -8.07 -15.91 5.01
CA TYR A 52 -9.12 -16.92 4.75
C TYR A 52 -10.48 -16.69 5.43
N TYR A 53 -10.56 -15.86 6.48
CA TYR A 53 -11.86 -15.57 7.12
C TYR A 53 -12.76 -14.71 6.23
N ASN A 54 -14.03 -14.62 6.63
CA ASN A 54 -15.07 -13.84 5.95
C ASN A 54 -15.23 -14.20 4.47
N GLY A 55 -15.05 -15.47 4.11
CA GLY A 55 -15.18 -15.97 2.74
C GLY A 55 -13.90 -15.91 1.90
N GLY A 56 -12.80 -15.43 2.46
CA GLY A 56 -11.48 -15.46 1.81
C GLY A 56 -11.20 -14.24 0.94
N LEU A 57 -10.10 -13.56 1.22
CA LEU A 57 -9.62 -12.41 0.45
C LEU A 57 -9.41 -12.78 -1.03
N GLU A 58 -8.92 -13.98 -1.28
CA GLU A 58 -8.70 -14.50 -2.63
C GLU A 58 -10.00 -14.52 -3.45
N THR A 59 -11.12 -14.89 -2.81
CA THR A 59 -12.44 -14.93 -3.43
C THR A 59 -12.98 -13.53 -3.69
N HIS A 60 -12.91 -12.64 -2.69
CA HIS A 60 -13.37 -11.26 -2.82
C HIS A 60 -12.60 -10.49 -3.90
N VAL A 61 -11.28 -10.65 -3.95
CA VAL A 61 -10.43 -10.01 -4.97
C VAL A 61 -10.78 -10.51 -6.36
N LYS A 62 -11.02 -11.81 -6.53
CA LYS A 62 -11.47 -12.38 -7.81
C LYS A 62 -12.84 -11.81 -8.22
N GLN A 63 -13.79 -11.71 -7.30
CA GLN A 63 -15.12 -11.18 -7.59
C GLN A 63 -15.08 -9.70 -7.99
N LEU A 64 -14.32 -8.88 -7.26
CA LEU A 64 -14.11 -7.47 -7.61
C LEU A 64 -13.46 -7.31 -8.99
N ALA A 65 -12.49 -8.16 -9.32
CA ALA A 65 -11.84 -8.16 -10.63
C ALA A 65 -12.80 -8.55 -11.77
N LEU A 66 -13.67 -9.53 -11.53
CA LEU A 66 -14.68 -9.96 -12.50
C LEU A 66 -15.78 -8.91 -12.73
N ALA A 67 -16.07 -8.07 -11.72
CA ALA A 67 -17.05 -7.00 -11.78
C ALA A 67 -16.47 -5.66 -12.28
N ALA A 68 -15.15 -5.53 -12.39
CA ALA A 68 -14.49 -4.32 -12.88
C ALA A 68 -14.73 -4.08 -14.38
N ASP A 69 -14.56 -2.83 -14.82
CA ASP A 69 -14.53 -2.45 -16.22
C ASP A 69 -13.18 -1.77 -16.57
N PRO A 70 -12.35 -2.35 -17.46
CA PRO A 70 -12.55 -3.64 -18.11
C PRO A 70 -12.43 -4.81 -17.14
N LYS A 71 -13.22 -5.87 -17.40
CA LYS A 71 -13.21 -7.12 -16.63
C LYS A 71 -11.81 -7.73 -16.60
N ARG A 72 -11.39 -8.18 -15.43
CA ARG A 72 -10.13 -8.91 -15.21
C ARG A 72 -10.44 -10.30 -14.68
N ASN A 73 -10.02 -11.32 -15.41
CA ASN A 73 -10.20 -12.71 -14.99
C ASN A 73 -8.85 -13.34 -14.67
N PHE A 74 -8.73 -13.87 -13.46
CA PHE A 74 -7.59 -14.63 -12.99
C PHE A 74 -8.03 -15.68 -11.98
N GLU A 75 -7.23 -16.71 -11.84
CA GLU A 75 -7.38 -17.72 -10.81
C GLU A 75 -6.75 -17.23 -9.51
N THR A 76 -7.34 -17.67 -8.41
CA THR A 76 -6.90 -17.31 -7.08
C THR A 76 -6.87 -18.54 -6.21
N GLU A 77 -5.77 -18.73 -5.50
CA GLU A 77 -5.63 -19.78 -4.51
C GLU A 77 -5.05 -19.21 -3.22
N ARG A 78 -5.05 -20.02 -2.17
CA ARG A 78 -4.44 -19.66 -0.89
C ARG A 78 -3.57 -20.77 -0.31
N ALA A 79 -2.60 -20.37 0.50
CA ALA A 79 -1.80 -21.20 1.38
C ALA A 79 -1.77 -20.55 2.76
N THR A 80 -2.63 -21.02 3.67
CA THR A 80 -2.89 -20.30 4.93
C THR A 80 -2.88 -21.20 6.16
N LYS A 81 -2.46 -20.63 7.29
CA LYS A 81 -2.57 -21.23 8.63
C LYS A 81 -3.00 -20.17 9.63
N GLY A 82 -4.06 -20.42 10.40
CA GLY A 82 -4.56 -19.47 11.40
C GLY A 82 -3.49 -19.06 12.41
N GLY A 83 -3.41 -17.77 12.72
CA GLY A 83 -2.40 -17.19 13.62
C GLY A 83 -0.95 -17.26 13.13
N ALA A 84 -0.70 -17.66 11.88
CA ALA A 84 0.67 -17.79 11.38
C ALA A 84 1.23 -16.44 10.93
N THR A 85 2.45 -16.15 11.37
CA THR A 85 3.34 -15.14 10.77
C THR A 85 4.10 -15.75 9.60
N LEU A 86 4.81 -14.95 8.79
CA LEU A 86 5.66 -15.52 7.73
C LEU A 86 6.71 -16.48 8.31
N LYS A 87 7.22 -16.20 9.52
CA LYS A 87 8.12 -17.12 10.25
C LYS A 87 7.51 -18.50 10.45
N ILE A 88 6.22 -18.57 10.81
CA ILE A 88 5.52 -19.84 11.02
C ILE A 88 5.26 -20.51 9.67
N LEU A 89 4.81 -19.76 8.66
CA LEU A 89 4.53 -20.30 7.32
C LEU A 89 5.77 -20.88 6.65
N ASP A 90 6.96 -20.33 6.90
CA ASP A 90 8.25 -20.86 6.43
C ASP A 90 8.56 -22.27 6.95
N GLY A 91 7.96 -22.65 8.08
CA GLY A 91 8.08 -23.99 8.63
C GLY A 91 7.12 -25.01 8.02
N LEU A 92 6.26 -24.60 7.08
CA LEU A 92 5.17 -25.44 6.55
C LEU A 92 5.48 -25.87 5.10
N PRO A 93 5.83 -27.15 4.86
CA PRO A 93 6.24 -27.61 3.52
C PRO A 93 5.22 -27.34 2.42
N PHE A 94 3.92 -27.45 2.71
CA PHE A 94 2.86 -27.24 1.72
C PHE A 94 2.83 -25.82 1.16
N VAL A 95 3.29 -24.81 1.93
CA VAL A 95 3.36 -23.41 1.46
C VAL A 95 4.40 -23.30 0.35
N HIS A 96 5.58 -23.87 0.58
CA HIS A 96 6.68 -23.88 -0.39
C HIS A 96 6.37 -24.73 -1.61
N GLU A 97 5.79 -25.91 -1.42
CA GLU A 97 5.34 -26.77 -2.52
C GLU A 97 4.39 -26.00 -3.43
N LYS A 98 3.38 -25.35 -2.84
CA LYS A 98 2.40 -24.57 -3.59
C LYS A 98 3.05 -23.43 -4.35
N ILE A 99 3.95 -22.65 -3.74
CA ILE A 99 4.69 -21.59 -4.43
C ILE A 99 5.47 -22.13 -5.63
N ARG A 100 6.13 -23.29 -5.47
CA ARG A 100 7.04 -23.84 -6.49
C ARG A 100 6.35 -24.52 -7.66
N SER A 101 5.22 -25.18 -7.44
CA SER A 101 4.50 -25.96 -8.46
C SER A 101 3.28 -25.25 -9.04
N GLY A 102 2.90 -24.09 -8.46
CA GLY A 102 1.65 -23.42 -8.77
C GLY A 102 1.72 -22.36 -9.87
N ASP A 103 2.85 -22.15 -10.54
CA ASP A 103 3.00 -21.23 -11.69
C ASP A 103 2.30 -19.87 -11.48
N TYR A 104 2.44 -19.29 -10.29
CA TYR A 104 1.75 -18.06 -9.92
C TYR A 104 2.47 -16.82 -10.46
N ASP A 105 1.77 -15.97 -11.22
CA ASP A 105 2.31 -14.69 -11.68
C ASP A 105 2.52 -13.70 -10.53
N VAL A 106 1.67 -13.81 -9.51
CA VAL A 106 1.69 -12.97 -8.31
C VAL A 106 1.48 -13.82 -7.07
N VAL A 107 2.30 -13.59 -6.06
CA VAL A 107 2.11 -14.12 -4.71
C VAL A 107 1.99 -12.96 -3.72
N VAL A 108 0.83 -12.86 -3.09
CA VAL A 108 0.53 -11.90 -2.04
C VAL A 108 0.97 -12.49 -0.70
N LEU A 109 1.98 -11.89 -0.09
CA LEU A 109 2.53 -12.30 1.20
C LEU A 109 1.98 -11.42 2.32
N GLN A 110 1.14 -11.99 3.17
CA GLN A 110 0.65 -11.34 4.38
C GLN A 110 1.55 -11.69 5.56
N GLU A 111 2.06 -10.63 6.22
CA GLU A 111 2.66 -10.73 7.55
C GLU A 111 1.68 -10.21 8.60
N ASP A 112 1.77 -10.76 9.80
CA ASP A 112 1.06 -10.30 11.00
C ASP A 112 2.11 -9.86 12.03
N ILE A 113 2.70 -8.68 11.79
CA ILE A 113 3.77 -8.14 12.65
C ILE A 113 3.35 -8.22 14.12
N PRO A 114 2.14 -7.79 14.54
CA PRO A 114 1.73 -7.89 15.94
C PRO A 114 1.84 -9.28 16.58
N GLU A 115 1.72 -10.38 15.84
CA GLU A 115 1.86 -11.75 16.37
C GLU A 115 3.33 -12.23 16.48
N LEU A 116 4.31 -11.40 16.12
CA LEU A 116 5.73 -11.72 16.29
C LEU A 116 6.11 -11.72 17.79
N LYS A 117 6.47 -12.89 18.31
CA LYS A 117 6.85 -13.09 19.72
C LYS A 117 8.07 -12.28 20.14
N GLU A 118 8.93 -11.93 19.20
CA GLU A 118 10.14 -11.14 19.45
C GLU A 118 9.87 -9.64 19.62
N HIS A 119 8.64 -9.18 19.37
CA HIS A 119 8.23 -7.77 19.43
C HIS A 119 9.16 -6.83 18.64
N ASN A 120 9.61 -7.30 17.48
CA ASN A 120 10.36 -6.50 16.50
C ASN A 120 10.14 -7.05 15.10
N ALA A 121 10.47 -6.26 14.07
CA ALA A 121 10.23 -6.58 12.67
C ALA A 121 11.33 -7.43 12.00
N GLU A 122 12.42 -7.80 12.69
CA GLU A 122 13.50 -8.58 12.07
C GLU A 122 13.04 -9.93 11.50
N PRO A 123 12.17 -10.71 12.17
CA PRO A 123 11.60 -11.91 11.56
C PRO A 123 10.87 -11.59 10.26
N PHE A 124 10.03 -10.54 10.24
CA PHE A 124 9.32 -10.12 9.03
C PHE A 124 10.31 -9.86 7.89
N PHE A 125 11.36 -9.06 8.11
CA PHE A 125 12.35 -8.75 7.08
C PHE A 125 13.06 -10.01 6.58
N LYS A 126 13.47 -10.91 7.48
CA LYS A 126 14.11 -12.17 7.12
C LYS A 126 13.22 -13.03 6.24
N TYR A 127 11.97 -13.26 6.64
CA TYR A 127 11.08 -14.17 5.93
C TYR A 127 10.48 -13.55 4.67
N ALA A 128 10.23 -12.24 4.63
CA ALA A 128 9.88 -11.53 3.40
C ALA A 128 10.98 -11.68 2.33
N ARG A 129 12.27 -11.53 2.69
CA ARG A 129 13.40 -11.79 1.77
C ARG A 129 13.42 -13.23 1.28
N LYS A 130 13.20 -14.19 2.18
CA LYS A 130 13.25 -15.63 1.85
C LYS A 130 12.12 -16.01 0.89
N PHE A 131 10.88 -15.69 1.23
CA PHE A 131 9.74 -15.95 0.36
C PHE A 131 9.82 -15.18 -0.96
N SER A 132 10.19 -13.89 -0.94
CA SER A 132 10.29 -13.12 -2.19
C SER A 132 11.34 -13.70 -3.15
N ARG A 133 12.47 -14.19 -2.63
CA ARG A 133 13.47 -14.91 -3.42
C ARG A 133 12.90 -16.20 -4.02
N GLU A 134 12.20 -17.00 -3.22
CA GLU A 134 11.57 -18.24 -3.68
C GLU A 134 10.52 -17.97 -4.77
N ILE A 135 9.61 -17.03 -4.54
CA ILE A 135 8.59 -16.62 -5.50
C ILE A 135 9.23 -16.19 -6.82
N ARG A 136 10.28 -15.37 -6.78
CA ARG A 136 11.00 -14.93 -7.98
C ARG A 136 11.69 -16.09 -8.69
N ASN A 137 12.28 -17.03 -7.95
CA ASN A 137 12.90 -18.22 -8.54
C ASN A 137 11.88 -19.13 -9.23
N SER A 138 10.62 -19.09 -8.80
CA SER A 138 9.47 -19.75 -9.44
C SER A 138 8.81 -18.91 -10.54
N GLY A 139 9.39 -17.77 -10.93
CA GLY A 139 8.88 -16.90 -12.00
C GLY A 139 7.78 -15.92 -11.57
N GLY A 140 7.35 -15.97 -10.31
CA GLY A 140 6.30 -15.10 -9.78
C GLY A 140 6.82 -13.74 -9.29
N ARG A 141 5.88 -12.83 -9.01
CA ARG A 141 6.16 -11.53 -8.39
C ARG A 141 5.54 -11.44 -7.02
N THR A 142 6.27 -10.85 -6.07
CA THR A 142 5.76 -10.64 -4.71
C THR A 142 4.93 -9.37 -4.62
N VAL A 143 3.84 -9.41 -3.86
CA VAL A 143 3.14 -8.24 -3.31
C VAL A 143 3.11 -8.41 -1.79
N LEU A 144 3.52 -7.40 -1.03
CA LEU A 144 3.41 -7.46 0.44
C LEU A 144 2.06 -6.94 0.89
N PHE A 145 1.31 -7.74 1.65
CA PHE A 145 0.06 -7.32 2.28
C PHE A 145 0.36 -6.74 3.66
N MET A 146 0.08 -5.45 3.83
CA MET A 146 0.28 -4.72 5.09
C MET A 146 -0.96 -4.80 5.96
N ALA A 147 -0.91 -5.64 7.00
CA ALA A 147 -1.95 -5.73 8.03
C ALA A 147 -1.99 -4.50 8.96
N TRP A 148 -2.72 -4.63 10.07
CA TRP A 148 -2.98 -3.57 11.05
C TRP A 148 -2.60 -4.01 12.47
N PRO A 149 -2.41 -3.08 13.42
CA PRO A 149 -2.10 -3.43 14.81
C PRO A 149 -3.32 -3.97 15.56
N TYR A 150 -3.09 -4.67 16.68
CA TYR A 150 -4.13 -5.04 17.63
C TYR A 150 -4.04 -4.20 18.90
N GLU A 151 -5.18 -3.69 19.38
CA GLU A 151 -5.28 -3.05 20.69
C GLU A 151 -4.90 -4.01 21.83
N ARG A 152 -5.23 -5.30 21.69
CA ARG A 152 -4.85 -6.38 22.61
C ARG A 152 -3.34 -6.49 22.83
N LEU A 153 -2.55 -6.34 21.76
CA LEU A 153 -1.10 -6.60 21.82
C LEU A 153 -0.30 -5.33 22.02
N ASN A 154 -0.76 -4.20 21.49
CA ASN A 154 -0.30 -2.83 21.77
C ASN A 154 1.23 -2.60 21.83
N TRP A 155 2.03 -3.39 21.10
CA TRP A 155 3.49 -3.21 21.07
C TRP A 155 4.00 -2.57 19.79
N VAL A 156 3.16 -2.49 18.74
CA VAL A 156 3.50 -1.88 17.46
C VAL A 156 2.35 -1.02 16.94
N SER A 157 2.67 0.18 16.46
CA SER A 157 1.69 1.10 15.87
C SER A 157 1.50 0.87 14.37
N GLN A 158 0.38 1.35 13.81
CA GLN A 158 0.15 1.34 12.36
C GLN A 158 1.26 2.09 11.58
N LYS A 159 1.82 3.15 12.18
CA LYS A 159 2.93 3.92 11.59
C LYS A 159 4.19 3.07 11.46
N GLU A 160 4.50 2.26 12.46
CA GLU A 160 5.65 1.37 12.46
C GLU A 160 5.46 0.21 11.49
N ILE A 161 4.29 -0.43 11.50
CA ILE A 161 3.94 -1.45 10.50
C ILE A 161 4.11 -0.90 9.08
N ALA A 162 3.61 0.30 8.80
CA ALA A 162 3.73 0.92 7.49
C ALA A 162 5.19 1.23 7.12
N ARG A 163 5.97 1.80 8.05
CA ARG A 163 7.41 2.06 7.87
C ARG A 163 8.14 0.77 7.51
N ASP A 164 7.92 -0.31 8.25
CA ASP A 164 8.65 -1.56 8.09
C ASP A 164 8.28 -2.24 6.76
N HIS A 165 6.99 -2.25 6.39
CA HIS A 165 6.54 -2.73 5.09
C HIS A 165 7.12 -1.91 3.92
N HIS A 166 7.11 -0.58 4.00
CA HIS A 166 7.69 0.25 2.95
C HIS A 166 9.22 0.12 2.85
N GLY A 167 9.90 -0.06 3.99
CA GLY A 167 11.34 -0.29 4.04
C GLY A 167 11.73 -1.57 3.31
N ILE A 168 11.12 -2.70 3.67
CA ILE A 168 11.43 -3.99 3.03
C ILE A 168 10.92 -4.05 1.58
N ALA A 169 9.81 -3.38 1.26
CA ALA A 169 9.32 -3.27 -0.10
C ALA A 169 10.31 -2.54 -1.02
N LYS A 170 10.90 -1.44 -0.53
CA LYS A 170 11.94 -0.69 -1.24
C LYS A 170 13.18 -1.55 -1.44
N GLU A 171 13.61 -2.28 -0.41
CA GLU A 171 14.76 -3.19 -0.50
C GLU A 171 14.54 -4.28 -1.56
N LEU A 172 13.36 -4.91 -1.55
CA LEU A 172 13.03 -6.01 -2.45
C LEU A 172 12.57 -5.55 -3.84
N ASN A 173 12.34 -4.25 -4.02
CA ASN A 173 11.70 -3.66 -5.21
C ASN A 173 10.34 -4.32 -5.54
N VAL A 174 9.47 -4.44 -4.53
CA VAL A 174 8.13 -5.05 -4.64
C VAL A 174 7.04 -4.07 -4.19
N PRO A 175 5.82 -4.15 -4.73
CA PRO A 175 4.71 -3.34 -4.26
C PRO A 175 4.21 -3.76 -2.87
N VAL A 176 3.57 -2.81 -2.19
CA VAL A 176 2.81 -3.02 -0.95
C VAL A 176 1.33 -2.78 -1.21
N ALA A 177 0.47 -3.67 -0.72
CA ALA A 177 -0.96 -3.44 -0.56
C ALA A 177 -1.20 -2.88 0.86
N PRO A 178 -1.46 -1.56 1.03
CA PRO A 178 -1.46 -0.87 2.32
C PRO A 178 -2.81 -1.01 3.06
N VAL A 179 -3.21 -2.24 3.40
CA VAL A 179 -4.57 -2.52 3.92
C VAL A 179 -4.83 -1.87 5.28
N GLY A 180 -3.89 -1.96 6.23
CA GLY A 180 -4.04 -1.30 7.53
C GLY A 180 -4.24 0.22 7.44
N LEU A 181 -3.54 0.89 6.50
CA LEU A 181 -3.75 2.33 6.25
C LEU A 181 -5.12 2.62 5.61
N ALA A 182 -5.61 1.73 4.73
CA ALA A 182 -6.94 1.87 4.16
C ALA A 182 -8.03 1.71 5.23
N PHE A 183 -7.87 0.79 6.17
CA PHE A 183 -8.79 0.62 7.30
C PHE A 183 -8.76 1.85 8.22
N GLN A 184 -7.57 2.35 8.57
CA GLN A 184 -7.43 3.56 9.37
C GLN A 184 -8.14 4.77 8.71
N ARG A 185 -7.98 4.94 7.39
CA ARG A 185 -8.68 6.00 6.64
C ARG A 185 -10.20 5.81 6.62
N SER A 186 -10.66 4.57 6.50
CA SER A 186 -12.09 4.25 6.46
C SER A 186 -12.75 4.57 7.80
N LEU A 187 -12.14 4.16 8.92
CA LEU A 187 -12.62 4.46 10.26
C LEU A 187 -12.56 5.97 10.58
N ALA A 188 -11.53 6.68 10.13
CA ALA A 188 -11.48 8.13 10.30
C ALA A 188 -12.60 8.86 9.53
N ALA A 189 -12.98 8.35 8.35
CA ALA A 189 -14.06 8.92 7.55
C ALA A 189 -15.46 8.49 8.03
N ARG A 190 -15.57 7.33 8.66
CA ARG A 190 -16.82 6.72 9.15
C ARG A 190 -16.58 6.04 10.51
N PRO A 191 -16.55 6.82 11.61
CA PRO A 191 -16.23 6.28 12.94
C PRO A 191 -17.22 5.22 13.44
N GLU A 192 -18.46 5.23 12.93
CA GLU A 192 -19.51 4.26 13.23
C GLU A 192 -19.37 2.92 12.50
N LEU A 193 -18.40 2.81 11.59
CA LEU A 193 -18.20 1.60 10.80
C LEU A 193 -17.60 0.48 11.67
N SER A 194 -18.35 -0.60 11.86
CA SER A 194 -17.84 -1.79 12.55
C SER A 194 -16.83 -2.51 11.64
N MET A 195 -15.54 -2.31 11.89
CA MET A 195 -14.43 -3.00 11.21
C MET A 195 -13.77 -3.94 12.20
N LEU A 196 -14.13 -5.24 12.10
CA LEU A 196 -13.65 -6.39 12.90
C LEU A 196 -14.37 -6.58 14.24
#